data_AF-A0A409XKL8-F1
#
_entry.id   AF-A0A409XKL8-F1
#
_cell.length_a   1.000
_cell.length_b   1.000
_cell.length_c   1.000
_cell.angle_alpha   90.00
_cell.angle_beta   90.00
_cell.angle_gamma   90.00
#
_symmetry.space_group_name_H-M   'P 1'
#
loop_
_entity.id
_entity.type
_entity.pdbx_description
1 polymer ?
#
loop_
_entity_poly.entity_id
_entity_poly.type
_entity_poly.pdbx_seq_one_letter_code
_entity_poly.pdbx_strand_id
1 'polypeptide(L)' 'MYSTLCLVTADTSKLPMHPHFRCNSKSVYYQVLYDIILSFGLTELKAQIAWKDINGIEQRSPAEVVYDPDELICD' A
#
# COMPACT_ATOMS: atom_id res chain seq x y z
N MET A 1 -20.70 5.14 -12.54
CA MET A 1 -19.35 4.67 -12.93
C MET A 1 -18.38 5.47 -12.08
N TYR A 2 -17.41 4.83 -11.42
CA TYR A 2 -16.43 5.53 -10.58
C TYR A 2 -15.16 5.77 -11.40
N SER A 3 -14.61 6.99 -11.36
CA SER A 3 -13.32 7.37 -11.97
C SER A 3 -12.16 6.95 -11.08
N THR A 4 -11.00 6.72 -11.68
CA THR A 4 -9.77 6.35 -10.94
C THR A 4 -8.92 7.60 -10.79
N LEU A 5 -8.96 8.22 -9.61
CA LEU A 5 -8.30 9.52 -9.38
C LEU A 5 -6.76 9.46 -9.39
N CYS A 6 -6.18 8.34 -8.93
CA CYS A 6 -4.73 8.11 -8.98
C CYS A 6 -4.38 6.63 -8.81
N LEU A 7 -3.18 6.28 -9.27
CA LEU A 7 -2.57 4.97 -9.07
C LEU A 7 -1.40 5.11 -8.08
N VAL A 8 -1.33 4.23 -7.08
CA VAL A 8 -0.24 4.23 -6.09
C VAL A 8 0.70 3.07 -6.35
N THR A 9 1.99 3.35 -6.51
CA THR A 9 3.04 2.32 -6.63
C THR A 9 3.99 2.36 -5.42
N ALA A 10 4.38 1.20 -4.92
CA ALA A 10 5.26 1.09 -3.76
C ALA A 10 6.14 -0.15 -3.83
N ASP A 11 7.38 -0.04 -3.35
CA ASP A 11 8.28 -1.18 -3.16
C ASP A 11 7.89 -1.95 -1.90
N THR A 12 7.43 -3.19 -2.11
CA THR A 12 6.95 -4.11 -1.07
C THR A 12 8.00 -5.13 -0.63
N SER A 13 9.22 -5.09 -1.19
CA SER A 13 10.29 -6.05 -0.90
C SER A 13 10.72 -6.11 0.57
N LYS A 14 10.45 -5.05 1.32
CA LYS A 14 10.78 -4.92 2.75
C LYS A 14 9.64 -5.33 3.69
N LEU A 15 8.47 -5.66 3.15
CA LEU A 15 7.32 -6.05 3.96
C LEU A 15 7.51 -7.45 4.55
N PRO A 16 7.18 -7.66 5.83
CA PRO A 16 7.25 -8.98 6.43
C PRO A 16 6.16 -9.88 5.83
N MET A 17 6.57 -11.06 5.36
CA MET A 17 5.67 -12.16 5.00
C MET A 17 5.47 -13.06 6.20
N HIS A 18 4.24 -13.16 6.68
CA HIS A 18 3.87 -14.05 7.76
C HIS A 18 3.35 -15.38 7.18
N PRO A 19 3.99 -16.52 7.47
CA PRO A 19 3.46 -17.82 7.10
C PRO A 19 2.30 -18.17 8.03
N HIS A 20 1.17 -18.55 7.43
CA HIS A 20 0.01 -19.04 8.14
C HIS A 20 -0.20 -20.51 7.83
N PHE A 21 -0.30 -21.29 8.90
CA PHE A 21 -0.64 -22.70 8.84
C PHE A 21 -2.14 -22.83 8.99
N ARG A 22 -2.79 -23.41 7.98
CA ARG A 22 -4.20 -23.73 8.09
C ARG A 22 -4.33 -24.91 9.07
N CYS A 23 -5.10 -24.72 10.14
CA CYS A 23 -5.18 -25.64 11.29
C CYS A 23 -5.42 -27.12 10.93
N ASN A 24 -6.09 -27.40 9.80
CA ASN A 24 -6.45 -28.74 9.34
C ASN A 24 -5.82 -29.17 7.99
N SER A 25 -4.86 -28.43 7.45
CA SER A 25 -4.17 -28.85 6.22
C SER A 25 -2.67 -28.58 6.28
N LYS A 26 -1.86 -29.44 5.67
CA LYS A 26 -0.40 -29.24 5.51
C LYS A 26 -0.04 -28.09 4.56
N SER A 27 -1.00 -27.23 4.22
CA SER A 27 -0.82 -26.13 3.30
C SER A 27 -0.43 -24.87 4.06
N VAL A 28 0.65 -24.23 3.61
CA VAL A 28 1.10 -22.93 4.09
C VAL A 28 0.62 -21.89 3.10
N TYR A 29 0.06 -20.78 3.60
CA TYR A 29 -0.11 -19.57 2.82
C TYR A 29 0.67 -18.44 3.48
N TYR A 30 0.98 -17.40 2.70
CA TYR A 30 1.73 -16.25 3.19
C TYR A 30 0.82 -15.02 3.19
N GLN A 31 0.88 -14.24 4.26
CA GLN A 31 0.15 -13.00 4.41
C GLN A 31 1.13 -11.84 4.53
N VAL A 32 0.81 -10.72 3.88
CA VAL A 32 1.50 -9.44 4.04
C VAL A 32 0.47 -8.44 4.51
N LEU A 33 0.79 -7.70 5.56
CA LEU A 33 -0.07 -6.67 6.15
C LEU A 33 0.62 -5.31 6.03
N TYR A 34 -0.08 -4.35 5.43
CA TYR A 34 0.38 -2.97 5.28
C TYR A 34 -0.81 -2.03 5.16
N ASP A 35 -0.58 -0.78 5.51
CA ASP A 35 -1.51 0.32 5.36
C ASP A 35 -1.05 1.26 4.26
N ILE A 36 -1.99 1.81 3.49
CA ILE A 36 -1.72 2.89 2.55
C ILE A 36 -2.12 4.20 3.22
N ILE A 37 -1.15 5.09 3.42
CA ILE A 37 -1.37 6.41 4.01
C ILE A 37 -1.40 7.44 2.88
N LEU A 38 -2.57 8.06 2.69
CA LEU A 38 -2.75 9.20 1.79
C LEU A 38 -2.70 10.49 2.62
N SER A 39 -1.73 11.34 2.32
CA SER A 39 -1.56 12.64 2.96
C SER A 39 -1.92 13.74 1.96
N PHE A 40 -2.95 14.52 2.29
CA PHE A 40 -3.42 15.64 1.48
C PHE A 40 -2.89 16.95 2.06
N GLY A 41 -1.91 17.55 1.39
CA GLY A 41 -1.52 18.93 1.60
C GLY A 41 -2.44 19.89 0.84
N LEU A 42 -2.16 21.21 0.92
CA LEU A 42 -2.90 22.23 0.18
C LEU A 42 -2.83 22.03 -1.34
N THR A 43 -1.68 21.61 -1.86
CA THR A 43 -1.44 21.41 -3.30
C THR A 43 -0.73 20.10 -3.62
N GLU A 44 -0.45 19.27 -2.60
CA GLU A 44 0.38 18.08 -2.75
C GLU A 44 -0.32 16.86 -2.16
N LEU A 45 -0.56 15.85 -2.99
CA LEU A 45 -0.98 14.51 -2.56
C LEU A 45 0.25 13.62 -2.46
N LYS A 46 0.48 13.05 -1.28
CA LYS A 46 1.54 12.07 -1.02
C LYS A 46 0.93 10.73 -0.62
N ALA A 47 1.49 9.64 -1.12
CA ALA A 47 1.21 8.30 -0.65
C ALA A 47 2.42 7.71 0.08
N GLN A 48 2.15 6.88 1.08
CA GLN A 48 3.16 6.08 1.77
C GLN A 48 2.58 4.71 2.05
N ILE A 49 3.46 3.71 2.14
CA ILE A 49 3.09 2.44 2.76
C ILE A 49 3.64 2.40 4.18
N ALA A 50 2.84 1.89 5.11
CA ALA A 50 3.24 1.65 6.48
C ALA A 50 3.02 0.19 6.86
N TRP A 51 3.89 -0.35 7.69
CA TRP A 51 3.75 -1.71 8.20
C TRP A 51 4.41 -1.81 9.56
N LYS A 52 4.14 -2.89 10.29
CA LYS A 52 4.88 -3.22 11.51
C LYS A 52 5.94 -4.25 11.20
N ASP A 53 7.16 -4.03 11.67
CA ASP A 53 8.20 -5.04 11.61
C ASP A 53 7.94 -6.19 12.62
N ILE A 54 8.83 -7.18 12.63
CA ILE A 54 8.75 -8.33 13.55
C ILE A 54 8.79 -7.94 15.03
N ASN A 55 9.32 -6.76 15.36
CA ASN A 55 9.37 -6.22 16.72
C ASN A 55 8.12 -5.38 17.05
N GLY A 56 7.17 -5.26 16.11
CA GLY A 56 5.96 -4.46 16.25
C GLY A 56 6.18 -2.96 16.05
N ILE A 57 7.37 -2.54 15.61
CA ILE A 57 7.70 -1.13 15.38
C ILE A 57 7.19 -0.73 14.00
N GLU A 58 6.49 0.42 13.93
CA GLU A 58 6.00 0.95 12.68
C GLU A 58 7.17 1.40 11.79
N GLN A 59 7.14 0.92 10.55
CA GLN A 59 8.03 1.29 9.47
C GLN A 59 7.21 1.97 8.38
N ARG A 60 7.84 2.89 7.64
CA ARG A 60 7.23 3.57 6.51
C ARG A 60 8.18 3.62 5.32
N SER A 61 7.63 3.53 4.12
CA SER A 61 8.37 3.85 2.90
C SER A 61 7.54 4.74 1.97
N PRO A 62 8.20 5.57 1.15
CA PRO A 62 7.52 6.37 0.14
C PRO A 62 6.73 5.48 -0.82
N ALA A 63 5.55 5.96 -1.22
CA ALA A 63 4.81 5.44 -2.36
C ALA A 63 4.59 6.58 -3.37
N GLU A 64 4.65 6.27 -4.65
CA GLU A 64 4.50 7.26 -5.71
C GLU A 64 3.03 7.34 -6.12
N VAL A 65 2.49 8.55 -6.18
CA VAL A 65 1.16 8.83 -6.71
C VAL A 65 1.32 9.12 -8.20
N VAL A 66 0.86 8.21 -9.03
CA VAL A 66 0.82 8.33 -10.48
C VAL A 66 -0.56 8.85 -10.85
N TYR A 67 -0.62 10.08 -11.36
CA TYR A 67 -1.85 10.65 -11.91
C TYR A 67 -2.10 10.06 -13.29
N ASP A 68 -3.35 9.75 -13.62
CA ASP A 68 -3.74 9.29 -14.94
C ASP A 68 -3.71 10.49 -15.92
N PRO A 69 -2.82 10.53 -16.91
CA PRO A 69 -2.73 11.67 -17.84
C PRO A 69 -3.96 11.79 -18.76
N ASP A 70 -4.79 10.74 -18.85
CA ASP A 70 -5.95 10.69 -19.74
C ASP A 70 -7.27 11.10 -19.05
N GLU A 71 -7.29 11.29 -17.72
CA GLU A 71 -8.44 11.93 -17.05
C GLU A 71 -8.36 13.45 -17.24
N LEU A 72 -8.88 13.92 -18.38
CA LEU A 72 -9.26 15.31 -18.57
C LEU A 72 -10.25 15.69 -17.46
N ILE A 73 -9.80 16.51 -16.52
CA ILE A 73 -10.69 17.20 -15.58
C ILE A 73 -11.53 18.15 -16.44
N CYS A 74 -12.76 17.75 -16.76
CA CYS A 74 -13.74 18.65 -17.34
C CYS A 74 -14.20 19.63 -16.26
N ASP A 75 -13.87 20.91 -16.43
CA ASP A 75 -14.33 22.04 -15.60
C ASP A 75 -15.86 22.18 -15.56
#